data_AF-A0A4S4KTG5-F1
#
_entry.id   AF-A0A4S4KTG5-F1
#
_cell.length_a   1.000
_cell.length_b   1.000
_cell.length_c   1.000
_cell.angle_alpha   90.00
_cell.angle_beta   90.00
_cell.angle_gamma   90.00
#
_symmetry.space_group_name_H-M   'P 1'
#
loop_
_entity.id
_entity.type
_entity.pdbx_description
1 polymer ?
#
loop_
_entity_poly.entity_id
_entity_poly.type
_entity_poly.pdbx_seq_one_letter_code
_entity_poly.pdbx_strand_id
1 'polypeptide(L)'
;MYISTLDIVLNAFSAIELRRAFFDPFCVIFDAILTCIYTDVLVRFHSLGGVYGSPSLAGSRPGALIAGTWAAMQYMGEDGYLESCRAIVGCAQTIVRSVRDEIPELYVLGSPPASCVAFGARDSRVNVLAVGDAMSTRGWHLNGLSKPAGLHMACTRLTVPVVDQFIADLKDCVREVKERQLAKGDKEGTMVVLYGLGNSSTVGPAMVEKVTTAFLDVLYKAEEQTGRSSAGSSSPVGDGVKYTKSTELESIGQKHWKSRGGSSFFSAS
;
A
#
# COMPACT_ATOMS: atom_id res chain seq x y z
N MET A 1 49.47 -4.81 -15.43
CA MET A 1 48.83 -3.68 -14.74
C MET A 1 47.39 -3.59 -15.24
N TYR A 2 46.50 -4.38 -14.66
CA TYR A 2 45.05 -4.24 -14.78
C TYR A 2 44.52 -4.38 -13.36
N ILE A 3 44.29 -3.24 -12.71
CA ILE A 3 43.59 -3.19 -11.43
C ILE A 3 42.11 -3.23 -11.83
N SER A 4 41.52 -4.42 -11.73
CA SER A 4 40.10 -4.66 -11.95
C SER A 4 39.29 -3.89 -10.93
N THR A 5 38.26 -3.18 -11.35
CA THR A 5 37.33 -2.41 -10.51
C THR A 5 36.69 -3.27 -9.39
N LEU A 6 36.73 -4.60 -9.52
CA LEU A 6 36.36 -5.57 -8.47
C LEU A 6 37.25 -5.48 -7.22
N ASP A 7 38.56 -5.23 -7.37
CA ASP A 7 39.52 -5.24 -6.27
C ASP A 7 39.40 -3.99 -5.38
N ILE A 8 38.90 -2.87 -5.94
CA ILE A 8 38.63 -1.65 -5.18
C ILE A 8 37.37 -1.82 -4.33
N VAL A 9 36.34 -2.49 -4.86
CA VAL A 9 35.09 -2.76 -4.14
C VAL A 9 35.33 -3.82 -3.05
N LEU A 10 36.02 -4.92 -3.34
CA LEU A 10 36.33 -5.96 -2.35
C LEU A 10 37.27 -5.46 -1.22
N ASN A 11 38.27 -4.64 -1.53
CA ASN A 11 39.14 -4.07 -0.49
C ASN A 11 38.44 -2.99 0.35
N ALA A 12 37.50 -2.23 -0.22
CA ALA A 12 36.69 -1.30 0.56
C ALA A 12 35.75 -2.04 1.53
N PHE A 13 35.26 -3.22 1.16
CA PHE A 13 34.40 -4.05 2.00
C PHE A 13 35.15 -4.74 3.15
N SER A 14 36.34 -5.29 2.90
CA SER A 14 37.14 -5.96 3.95
C SER A 14 37.60 -5.01 5.06
N ALA A 15 37.79 -3.71 4.75
CA ALA A 15 38.17 -2.70 5.74
C ALA A 15 36.98 -2.21 6.63
N ILE A 16 35.74 -2.39 6.18
CA ILE A 16 34.53 -1.94 6.89
C ILE A 16 33.98 -3.03 7.83
N GLU A 17 34.09 -4.30 7.46
CA GLU A 17 33.54 -5.43 8.23
C GLU A 17 34.25 -5.70 9.58
N LEU A 18 35.50 -5.27 9.76
CA LEU A 18 36.27 -5.63 10.95
C LEU A 18 36.10 -4.68 12.15
N ARG A 19 35.23 -3.65 12.06
CA ARG A 19 35.12 -2.65 13.14
C ARG A 19 33.73 -2.38 13.74
N ARG A 20 32.65 -3.05 13.32
CA ARG A 20 31.30 -2.79 13.88
C ARG A 20 30.38 -4.01 13.99
N ALA A 21 30.93 -5.18 14.30
CA ALA A 21 30.12 -6.23 14.91
C ALA A 21 29.80 -5.81 16.36
N PHE A 22 28.65 -5.18 16.58
CA PHE A 22 27.75 -5.28 17.75
C PHE A 22 26.83 -4.04 17.79
N PHE A 23 25.53 -4.26 17.56
CA PHE A 23 24.42 -3.30 17.70
C PHE A 23 24.42 -2.08 16.76
N ASP A 24 23.99 -2.26 15.51
CA ASP A 24 23.59 -1.15 14.64
C ASP A 24 22.32 -1.50 13.84
N PRO A 25 21.21 -0.73 13.94
CA PRO A 25 19.99 -0.95 13.15
C PRO A 25 20.20 -0.81 11.63
N PHE A 26 21.32 -0.27 11.16
CA PHE A 26 21.70 -0.32 9.73
C PHE A 26 21.91 -1.75 9.23
N CYS A 27 22.39 -2.67 10.08
CA CYS A 27 22.67 -4.04 9.66
C CYS A 27 21.40 -4.77 9.20
N VAL A 28 20.22 -4.49 9.78
CA VAL A 28 18.99 -5.22 9.43
C VAL A 28 18.43 -4.79 8.06
N ILE A 29 18.57 -3.51 7.69
CA ILE A 29 18.13 -3.00 6.39
C ILE A 29 19.16 -3.38 5.30
N PHE A 30 20.46 -3.31 5.60
CA PHE A 30 21.49 -3.82 4.71
C PHE A 30 21.40 -5.34 4.55
N ASP A 31 21.12 -6.10 5.61
CA ASP A 31 20.86 -7.54 5.53
C ASP A 31 19.60 -7.85 4.73
N ALA A 32 18.55 -7.03 4.75
CA ALA A 32 17.39 -7.26 3.89
C ALA A 32 17.72 -7.03 2.40
N ILE A 33 18.56 -6.05 2.09
CA ILE A 33 19.07 -5.80 0.73
C ILE A 33 20.04 -6.90 0.31
N LEU A 34 20.96 -7.32 1.19
CA LEU A 34 21.87 -8.43 0.94
C LEU A 34 21.14 -9.78 0.88
N THR A 35 20.12 -10.02 1.70
CA THR A 35 19.30 -11.25 1.64
C THR A 35 18.55 -11.31 0.30
N CYS A 36 18.03 -10.18 -0.21
CA CYS A 36 17.50 -10.09 -1.57
C CYS A 36 18.54 -10.32 -2.68
N ILE A 37 19.84 -10.23 -2.37
CA ILE A 37 20.95 -10.59 -3.27
C ILE A 37 21.39 -12.06 -3.04
N TYR A 38 21.21 -12.60 -1.84
CA TYR A 38 21.72 -13.92 -1.40
C TYR A 38 20.69 -15.06 -1.42
N THR A 39 19.41 -14.79 -1.71
CA THR A 39 18.40 -15.84 -1.91
C THR A 39 18.44 -16.40 -3.33
N ASP A 40 18.80 -17.68 -3.45
CA ASP A 40 18.69 -18.54 -4.64
C ASP A 40 18.93 -17.84 -5.99
N VAL A 41 20.21 -17.68 -6.33
CA VAL A 41 20.60 -17.35 -7.70
C VAL A 41 20.15 -18.49 -8.61
N LEU A 42 19.08 -18.27 -9.39
CA LEU A 42 18.66 -19.22 -10.41
C LEU A 42 19.70 -19.21 -11.53
N VAL A 43 20.62 -20.17 -11.48
CA VAL A 43 21.59 -20.42 -12.55
C VAL A 43 21.02 -21.48 -13.49
N ARG A 44 20.68 -21.08 -14.71
CA ARG A 44 20.25 -21.99 -15.78
C ARG A 44 21.29 -21.96 -16.89
N PHE A 45 21.78 -23.14 -17.26
CA PHE A 45 22.58 -23.31 -18.47
C PHE A 45 21.62 -23.51 -19.65
N HIS A 46 21.51 -22.52 -20.55
CA HIS A 46 20.73 -22.67 -21.77
C HIS A 46 21.69 -22.81 -22.95
N SER A 47 21.58 -23.91 -23.71
CA SER A 47 22.54 -24.30 -24.76
C SER A 47 22.70 -23.30 -25.90
N LEU A 48 21.79 -22.33 -26.05
CA LEU A 48 21.85 -21.28 -27.08
C LEU A 48 22.08 -19.86 -26.53
N GLY A 49 21.91 -19.64 -25.22
CA GLY A 49 21.93 -18.31 -24.59
C GLY A 49 23.08 -18.07 -23.62
N GLY A 50 23.90 -19.11 -23.36
CA GLY A 50 24.99 -19.05 -22.41
C GLY A 50 24.53 -19.15 -20.95
N VAL A 51 25.41 -18.73 -20.05
CA VAL A 51 25.16 -18.77 -18.60
C VAL A 51 24.26 -17.61 -18.21
N TYR A 52 23.10 -17.94 -17.65
CA TYR A 52 22.18 -16.95 -17.09
C TYR A 52 22.04 -17.16 -15.58
N GLY A 53 22.29 -16.10 -14.81
CA GLY A 53 22.09 -16.05 -13.36
C GLY A 53 21.18 -14.88 -12.99
N SER A 54 20.12 -15.14 -12.21
CA SER A 54 19.28 -14.09 -11.64
C SER A 54 19.19 -14.24 -10.12
N PRO A 55 19.44 -13.17 -9.34
CA PRO A 55 19.40 -13.21 -7.86
C PRO A 55 17.98 -13.14 -7.28
N SER A 56 16.95 -13.00 -8.11
CA SER A 56 15.53 -13.04 -7.68
C SER A 56 14.61 -13.37 -8.85
N LEU A 57 13.29 -13.46 -8.61
CA LEU A 57 12.29 -13.93 -9.58
C LEU A 57 12.32 -13.20 -10.93
N ALA A 58 12.60 -11.90 -10.92
CA ALA A 58 12.64 -11.09 -12.14
C ALA A 58 14.01 -11.17 -12.84
N GLY A 59 14.01 -11.24 -14.18
CA GLY A 59 15.24 -11.03 -14.97
C GLY A 59 15.56 -9.54 -15.09
N SER A 60 14.86 -8.85 -15.99
CA SER A 60 14.91 -7.39 -16.13
C SER A 60 14.24 -6.72 -14.92
N ARG A 61 14.89 -5.70 -14.34
CA ARG A 61 14.40 -4.96 -13.17
C ARG A 61 14.45 -3.45 -13.42
N PRO A 62 13.48 -2.67 -12.91
CA PRO A 62 13.50 -1.22 -13.02
C PRO A 62 14.56 -0.60 -12.10
N GLY A 63 15.76 -0.35 -12.64
CA GLY A 63 16.88 0.23 -11.88
C GLY A 63 16.58 1.58 -11.20
N ALA A 64 15.62 2.34 -11.75
CA ALA A 64 15.18 3.61 -11.17
C ALA A 64 14.62 3.46 -9.74
N LEU A 65 13.92 2.36 -9.42
CA LEU A 65 13.39 2.13 -8.07
C LEU A 65 14.51 1.82 -7.07
N ILE A 66 15.57 1.15 -7.51
CA ILE A 66 16.74 0.85 -6.69
C ILE A 66 17.48 2.16 -6.36
N ALA A 67 17.74 2.98 -7.38
CA ALA A 67 18.37 4.28 -7.21
C ALA A 67 17.53 5.21 -6.31
N GLY A 68 16.21 5.23 -6.50
CA GLY A 68 15.29 6.01 -5.68
C GLY A 68 15.27 5.55 -4.22
N THR A 69 15.31 4.24 -3.96
CA THR A 69 15.38 3.69 -2.60
C THR A 69 16.69 4.09 -1.92
N TRP A 70 17.82 3.97 -2.61
CA TRP A 70 19.12 4.40 -2.09
C TRP A 70 19.12 5.90 -1.76
N ALA A 71 18.63 6.73 -2.69
CA ALA A 71 18.53 8.17 -2.48
C ALA A 71 17.65 8.52 -1.27
N ALA A 72 16.50 7.84 -1.09
CA ALA A 72 15.64 8.04 0.07
C ALA A 72 16.32 7.64 1.38
N MET A 73 17.04 6.51 1.41
CA MET A 73 17.80 6.07 2.59
C MET A 73 18.90 7.07 2.97
N GLN A 74 19.65 7.56 1.99
CA GLN A 74 20.70 8.56 2.22
C GLN A 74 20.12 9.90 2.70
N TYR A 75 19.00 10.33 2.11
CA TYR A 75 18.32 11.57 2.48
C TYR A 75 17.74 11.51 3.91
N MET A 76 17.09 10.39 4.26
CA MET A 76 16.48 10.22 5.57
C MET A 76 17.54 10.09 6.67
N GLY A 77 18.59 9.31 6.42
CA GLY A 77 19.60 8.99 7.43
C GLY A 77 19.02 8.30 8.67
N GLU A 78 19.87 8.01 9.65
CA GLU A 78 19.43 7.35 10.89
C GLU A 78 18.43 8.21 11.67
N ASP A 79 18.77 9.48 11.88
CA ASP A 79 18.00 10.41 12.70
C ASP A 79 16.59 10.63 12.12
N GLY A 80 16.47 10.75 10.79
CA GLY A 80 15.17 10.93 10.13
C GLY A 80 14.28 9.69 10.23
N TYR A 81 14.86 8.48 10.19
CA TYR A 81 14.13 7.25 10.46
C TYR A 81 13.70 7.14 11.92
N LEU A 82 14.58 7.49 12.87
CA LEU A 82 14.26 7.48 14.30
C LEU A 82 13.16 8.49 14.66
N GLU A 83 13.24 9.71 14.15
CA GLU A 83 12.20 10.74 14.33
C GLU A 83 10.87 10.28 13.75
N SER A 84 10.88 9.77 12.52
CA SER A 84 9.67 9.28 11.85
C SER A 84 9.06 8.09 12.61
N CYS A 85 9.88 7.17 13.09
CA CYS A 85 9.43 6.04 13.91
C CYS A 85 8.77 6.53 15.21
N ARG A 86 9.41 7.45 15.95
CA ARG A 86 8.85 8.04 17.18
C ARG A 86 7.52 8.72 16.92
N ALA A 87 7.40 9.50 15.85
CA ALA A 87 6.17 10.19 15.50
C ALA A 87 5.03 9.22 15.15
N ILE A 88 5.32 8.20 14.33
CA ILE A 88 4.33 7.22 13.88
C ILE A 88 3.86 6.33 15.04
N VAL A 89 4.79 5.80 15.84
CA VAL A 89 4.45 4.97 17.01
C VAL A 89 3.74 5.82 18.06
N GLY A 90 4.17 7.08 18.27
CA GLY A 90 3.48 8.03 19.14
C GLY A 90 2.02 8.26 18.73
N CYS A 91 1.77 8.46 17.44
CA CYS A 91 0.42 8.57 16.86
C CYS A 91 -0.42 7.31 17.14
N ALA A 92 0.13 6.12 16.86
CA ALA A 92 -0.55 4.86 17.14
C ALA A 92 -0.91 4.71 18.63
N GLN A 93 0.00 5.06 19.53
CA GLN A 93 -0.25 5.02 20.98
C GLN A 93 -1.30 6.03 21.42
N THR A 94 -1.37 7.21 20.81
CA THR A 94 -2.45 8.18 21.06
C THR A 94 -3.81 7.63 20.66
N ILE A 95 -3.91 6.97 19.51
CA ILE A 95 -5.15 6.30 19.09
C ILE A 95 -5.52 5.19 20.09
N VAL A 96 -4.56 4.34 20.48
CA VAL A 96 -4.79 3.25 21.44
C VAL A 96 -5.30 3.78 22.78
N ARG A 97 -4.69 4.84 23.31
CA ARG A 97 -5.14 5.49 24.56
C ARG A 97 -6.56 6.04 24.40
N SER A 98 -6.80 6.82 23.36
CA SER A 98 -8.11 7.44 23.12
C SER A 98 -9.23 6.41 22.97
N VAL A 99 -8.97 5.30 22.26
CA VAL A 99 -9.94 4.20 22.13
C VAL A 99 -10.19 3.53 23.48
N ARG A 100 -9.16 3.32 24.31
CA ARG A 100 -9.31 2.68 25.63
C ARG A 100 -10.01 3.57 26.65
N ASP A 101 -9.70 4.87 26.64
CA ASP A 101 -10.09 5.80 27.70
C ASP A 101 -11.41 6.52 27.37
N GLU A 102 -11.70 6.74 26.08
CA GLU A 102 -12.80 7.62 25.65
C GLU A 102 -13.90 6.91 24.85
N ILE A 103 -13.67 5.68 24.36
CA ILE A 103 -14.63 4.95 23.51
C ILE A 103 -14.97 3.58 24.13
N PRO A 104 -15.88 3.52 25.12
CA PRO A 104 -16.17 2.29 25.86
C PRO A 104 -16.80 1.19 24.98
N GLU A 105 -17.41 1.54 23.85
CA GLU A 105 -18.00 0.60 22.90
C GLU A 105 -16.95 -0.21 22.11
N LEU A 106 -15.70 0.27 22.05
CA LEU A 106 -14.62 -0.38 21.31
C LEU A 106 -13.60 -0.99 22.26
N TYR A 107 -12.81 -1.91 21.73
CA TYR A 107 -11.62 -2.42 22.40
C TYR A 107 -10.49 -2.60 21.41
N VAL A 108 -9.27 -2.36 21.87
CA VAL A 108 -8.06 -2.61 21.09
C VAL A 108 -7.75 -4.10 21.11
N LEU A 109 -7.49 -4.67 19.94
CA LEU A 109 -7.08 -6.07 19.78
C LEU A 109 -5.62 -6.22 20.22
N GLY A 110 -5.42 -6.83 21.39
CA GLY A 110 -4.10 -7.06 21.97
C GLY A 110 -3.39 -5.77 22.44
N SER A 111 -2.07 -5.75 22.29
CA SER A 111 -1.22 -4.62 22.68
C SER A 111 -0.24 -4.29 21.54
N PRO A 112 -0.64 -3.44 20.57
CA PRO A 112 0.19 -3.15 19.41
C PRO A 112 1.45 -2.35 19.82
N PRO A 113 2.67 -2.87 19.56
CA PRO A 113 3.91 -2.17 19.90
C PRO A 113 4.35 -1.16 18.83
N ALA A 114 3.73 -1.19 17.65
CA ALA A 114 4.19 -0.48 16.45
C ALA A 114 3.09 0.44 15.87
N SER A 115 3.12 0.68 14.55
CA SER A 115 2.26 1.63 13.84
C SER A 115 0.84 1.12 13.56
N CYS A 116 0.59 -0.19 13.60
CA CYS A 116 -0.70 -0.77 13.26
C CYS A 116 -1.56 -0.94 14.50
N VAL A 117 -2.75 -0.34 14.50
CA VAL A 117 -3.73 -0.46 15.57
C VAL A 117 -4.97 -1.14 15.01
N ALA A 118 -5.44 -2.19 15.69
CA ALA A 118 -6.67 -2.87 15.36
C ALA A 118 -7.66 -2.77 16.53
N PHE A 119 -8.92 -2.55 16.22
CA PHE A 119 -9.99 -2.43 17.22
C PHE A 119 -11.23 -3.21 16.79
N GLY A 120 -11.90 -3.79 17.77
CA GLY A 120 -13.16 -4.52 17.64
C GLY A 120 -14.27 -3.86 18.46
N ALA A 121 -15.52 -4.27 18.23
CA ALA A 121 -16.65 -3.83 19.04
C ALA A 121 -16.75 -4.66 20.33
N ARG A 122 -16.79 -3.98 21.48
CA ARG A 122 -17.11 -4.56 22.79
C ARG A 122 -18.61 -4.60 23.03
N ASP A 123 -19.32 -3.57 22.58
CA ASP A 123 -20.78 -3.46 22.69
C ASP A 123 -21.46 -4.21 21.53
N SER A 124 -22.39 -5.13 21.84
CA SER A 124 -23.15 -5.87 20.84
C SER A 124 -24.09 -5.00 20.00
N ARG A 125 -24.35 -3.75 20.43
CA ARG A 125 -25.11 -2.75 19.70
C ARG A 125 -24.29 -2.00 18.65
N VAL A 126 -22.99 -2.23 18.59
CA VAL A 126 -22.10 -1.60 17.60
C VAL A 126 -21.54 -2.67 16.68
N ASN A 127 -21.86 -2.56 15.38
CA ASN A 127 -21.17 -3.33 14.36
C ASN A 127 -19.90 -2.57 13.93
N VAL A 128 -18.73 -3.11 14.26
CA VAL A 128 -17.44 -2.48 13.93
C VAL A 128 -17.25 -2.27 12.43
N LEU A 129 -17.78 -3.14 11.57
CA LEU A 129 -17.69 -2.96 10.12
C LEU A 129 -18.56 -1.79 9.64
N ALA A 130 -19.72 -1.57 10.28
CA ALA A 130 -20.57 -0.42 9.99
C ALA A 130 -19.91 0.90 10.44
N VAL A 131 -19.12 0.87 11.52
CA VAL A 131 -18.27 2.02 11.91
C VAL A 131 -17.26 2.31 10.81
N GLY A 132 -16.70 1.29 10.18
CA GLY A 132 -15.77 1.45 9.05
C GLY A 132 -16.43 2.08 7.84
N ASP A 133 -17.66 1.69 7.53
CA ASP A 133 -18.44 2.28 6.45
C ASP A 133 -18.78 3.74 6.73
N ALA A 134 -19.15 4.08 7.97
CA ALA A 134 -19.37 5.46 8.41
C ALA A 134 -18.08 6.30 8.38
N MET A 135 -16.93 5.70 8.71
CA MET A 135 -15.62 6.37 8.56
C MET A 135 -15.28 6.59 7.08
N SER A 136 -15.64 5.65 6.21
CA SER A 136 -15.41 5.75 4.76
C SER A 136 -16.20 6.89 4.11
N THR A 137 -17.43 7.19 4.58
CA THR A 137 -18.19 8.35 4.07
C THR A 137 -17.55 9.68 4.45
N ARG A 138 -16.74 9.71 5.52
CA ARG A 138 -15.93 10.85 5.94
C ARG A 138 -14.52 10.89 5.30
N GLY A 139 -14.23 9.95 4.39
CA GLY A 139 -12.96 9.88 3.65
C GLY A 139 -11.88 9.02 4.32
N TRP A 140 -12.20 8.33 5.41
CA TRP A 140 -11.27 7.44 6.10
C TRP A 140 -11.36 6.01 5.56
N HIS A 141 -10.29 5.53 4.93
CA HIS A 141 -10.21 4.16 4.43
C HIS A 141 -9.53 3.26 5.45
N LEU A 142 -10.34 2.50 6.19
CA LEU A 142 -9.89 1.52 7.18
C LEU A 142 -9.95 0.10 6.61
N ASN A 143 -9.06 -0.77 7.08
CA ASN A 143 -9.02 -2.16 6.62
C ASN A 143 -9.91 -3.03 7.51
N GLY A 144 -10.90 -3.69 6.91
CA GLY A 144 -11.75 -4.67 7.59
C GLY A 144 -11.02 -5.97 7.94
N LEU A 145 -11.30 -6.51 9.12
CA LEU A 145 -10.85 -7.80 9.61
C LEU A 145 -12.05 -8.72 9.83
N SER A 146 -11.92 -10.02 9.53
CA SER A 146 -13.04 -10.97 9.57
C SER A 146 -12.98 -12.02 10.69
N LYS A 147 -11.87 -12.18 11.41
CA LYS A 147 -11.69 -13.23 12.43
C LYS A 147 -10.74 -12.78 13.56
N PRO A 148 -11.21 -12.09 14.62
CA PRO A 148 -12.57 -11.59 14.85
C PRO A 148 -12.93 -10.39 13.95
N ALA A 149 -14.21 -10.04 13.89
CA ALA A 149 -14.65 -8.82 13.20
C ALA A 149 -13.98 -7.60 13.83
N GLY A 150 -13.33 -6.78 13.00
CA GLY A 150 -12.58 -5.63 13.46
C GLY A 150 -12.22 -4.67 12.33
N LEU A 151 -11.63 -3.55 12.71
CA LEU A 151 -11.01 -2.61 11.79
C LEU A 151 -9.57 -2.41 12.21
N HIS A 152 -8.67 -2.22 11.25
CA HIS A 152 -7.31 -1.78 11.53
C HIS A 152 -6.92 -0.56 10.71
N MET A 153 -6.02 0.23 11.30
CA MET A 153 -5.37 1.36 10.69
C MET A 153 -3.85 1.21 10.85
N ALA A 154 -3.12 1.33 9.73
CA ALA A 154 -1.68 1.47 9.76
C ALA A 154 -1.34 2.97 9.82
N CYS A 155 -0.80 3.42 10.94
CA CYS A 155 -0.34 4.79 11.08
C CYS A 155 0.88 5.03 10.17
N THR A 156 0.91 6.18 9.51
CA THR A 156 2.02 6.62 8.67
C THR A 156 2.39 8.05 9.01
N ARG A 157 3.44 8.59 8.40
CA ARG A 157 3.83 10.00 8.65
C ARG A 157 2.70 10.99 8.35
N LEU A 158 1.80 10.63 7.43
CA LEU A 158 0.65 11.46 7.04
C LEU A 158 -0.50 11.41 8.04
N THR A 159 -0.57 10.39 8.90
CA THR A 159 -1.64 10.26 9.89
C THR A 159 -1.37 11.07 11.15
N VAL A 160 -0.10 11.39 11.42
CA VAL A 160 0.35 12.15 12.60
C VAL A 160 -0.37 13.51 12.76
N PRO A 161 -0.42 14.39 11.74
CA PRO A 161 -1.05 15.71 11.91
C PRO A 161 -2.58 15.67 11.99
N VAL A 162 -3.20 14.54 11.65
CA VAL A 162 -4.67 14.40 11.59
C VAL A 162 -5.21 13.41 12.63
N VAL A 163 -4.39 13.01 13.60
CA VAL A 163 -4.76 12.01 14.61
C VAL A 163 -5.95 12.45 15.46
N ASP A 164 -6.02 13.72 15.84
CA ASP A 164 -7.11 14.25 16.66
C ASP A 164 -8.43 14.28 15.88
N GLN A 165 -8.37 14.65 14.60
CA GLN A 165 -9.52 14.59 13.70
C GLN A 165 -10.00 13.15 13.51
N PHE A 166 -9.07 12.21 13.32
CA PHE A 166 -9.40 10.79 13.22
C PHE A 166 -10.14 10.29 14.47
N ILE A 167 -9.66 10.64 15.66
CA ILE A 167 -10.28 10.24 16.93
C ILE A 167 -11.67 10.86 17.09
N ALA A 168 -11.83 12.14 16.73
CA ALA A 168 -13.12 12.82 16.78
C ALA A 168 -14.14 12.16 15.83
N ASP A 169 -13.74 11.91 14.59
CA ASP A 169 -14.58 11.22 13.60
C ASP A 169 -14.93 9.80 14.05
N LEU A 170 -13.97 9.07 14.62
CA LEU A 170 -14.22 7.73 15.13
C LEU A 170 -15.29 7.72 16.22
N LYS A 171 -15.23 8.66 17.17
CA LYS A 171 -16.23 8.81 18.24
C LYS A 171 -17.62 9.09 17.68
N ASP A 172 -17.70 10.02 16.72
CA ASP A 172 -18.97 10.36 16.09
C ASP A 172 -19.54 9.19 15.30
N CYS A 173 -18.72 8.48 14.51
CA CYS A 173 -19.15 7.31 13.75
C CYS A 173 -19.64 6.18 14.67
N VAL A 174 -18.98 5.95 15.81
CA VAL A 174 -19.45 4.97 16.81
C VAL A 174 -20.81 5.39 17.38
N ARG A 175 -21.01 6.68 17.71
CA ARG A 175 -22.29 7.20 18.19
C ARG A 175 -23.40 7.03 17.14
N GLU A 176 -23.13 7.43 15.90
CA GLU A 176 -24.08 7.28 14.79
C GLU A 176 -24.49 5.83 14.56
N VAL A 177 -23.52 4.91 14.52
CA VAL A 177 -23.81 3.48 14.30
C VAL A 177 -24.65 2.91 15.44
N LYS A 178 -24.34 3.30 16.69
CA LYS A 178 -25.11 2.88 17.86
C LYS A 178 -26.56 3.37 17.81
N GLU A 179 -26.78 4.63 17.41
CA GLU A 179 -28.12 5.20 17.24
C GLU A 179 -28.89 4.53 16.09
N ARG A 180 -28.23 4.28 14.95
CA ARG A 180 -28.85 3.60 13.80
C ARG A 180 -29.25 2.15 14.11
N GLN A 181 -28.44 1.43 14.88
CA GLN A 181 -28.76 0.05 15.28
C GLN A 181 -30.03 -0.01 16.16
N LEU A 182 -30.29 1.04 16.96
CA LEU A 182 -31.51 1.16 17.76
C LEU A 182 -32.75 1.46 16.91
N ALA A 183 -32.57 2.11 15.75
CA ALA A 183 -33.67 2.51 14.87
C ALA A 183 -34.20 1.40 13.94
N LYS A 184 -33.64 0.18 13.98
CA LYS A 184 -34.07 -1.00 13.18
C LYS A 184 -34.43 -0.67 11.73
N GLY A 185 -33.45 -0.21 10.96
CA GLY A 185 -33.60 -0.14 9.51
C GLY A 185 -32.61 0.81 8.88
N ASP A 186 -31.47 0.28 8.43
CA ASP A 186 -30.80 0.92 7.30
C ASP A 186 -29.92 -0.06 6.52
N LYS A 187 -29.57 0.36 5.31
CA LYS A 187 -28.80 -0.38 4.30
C LYS A 187 -27.40 -0.71 4.82
N GLU A 188 -27.03 -1.97 4.72
CA GLU A 188 -25.68 -2.45 5.07
C GLU A 188 -24.64 -1.80 4.12
N GLY A 189 -23.59 -1.21 4.70
CA GLY A 189 -22.52 -0.58 3.93
C GLY A 189 -21.60 -1.61 3.24
N THR A 190 -20.74 -1.14 2.35
CA THR A 190 -19.93 -2.01 1.47
C THR A 190 -19.05 -2.97 2.27
N MET A 191 -18.41 -2.53 3.36
CA MET A 191 -17.60 -3.42 4.19
C MET A 191 -18.47 -4.42 4.95
N VAL A 192 -19.63 -4.00 5.49
CA VAL A 192 -20.56 -4.93 6.15
C VAL A 192 -20.99 -6.03 5.18
N VAL A 193 -21.36 -5.68 3.95
CA VAL A 193 -21.79 -6.67 2.94
C VAL A 193 -20.63 -7.57 2.53
N LEU A 194 -19.49 -7.01 2.14
CA LEU A 194 -18.38 -7.80 1.58
C LEU A 194 -17.76 -8.74 2.62
N TYR A 195 -17.51 -8.25 3.83
CA TYR A 195 -16.94 -9.08 4.90
C TYR A 195 -18.00 -9.97 5.55
N GLY A 196 -19.28 -9.56 5.55
CA GLY A 196 -20.41 -10.41 5.96
C GLY A 196 -20.58 -11.62 5.06
N LEU A 197 -20.42 -11.47 3.74
CA LEU A 197 -20.49 -12.58 2.76
C LEU A 197 -19.44 -13.66 3.02
N GLY A 198 -18.22 -13.27 3.42
CA GLY A 198 -17.15 -14.21 3.76
C GLY A 198 -17.39 -15.03 5.02
N ASN A 199 -18.24 -14.54 5.94
CA ASN A 199 -18.48 -15.14 7.25
C ASN A 199 -19.86 -15.82 7.40
N SER A 200 -20.79 -15.65 6.45
CA SER A 200 -22.22 -15.95 6.66
C SER A 200 -22.71 -17.31 6.17
N SER A 201 -21.89 -18.18 5.56
CA SER A 201 -22.31 -19.55 5.22
C SER A 201 -21.16 -20.47 4.79
N THR A 202 -21.45 -21.77 4.68
CA THR A 202 -20.59 -22.80 4.05
C THR A 202 -20.27 -22.51 2.57
N VAL A 203 -21.00 -21.59 1.93
CA VAL A 203 -20.82 -21.15 0.54
C VAL A 203 -20.00 -19.85 0.45
N GLY A 204 -19.76 -19.18 1.59
CA GLY A 204 -19.02 -17.92 1.67
C GLY A 204 -17.65 -17.92 0.98
N PRO A 205 -16.77 -18.90 1.24
CA PRO A 205 -15.44 -18.96 0.59
C PRO A 205 -15.51 -19.05 -0.94
N ALA A 206 -16.43 -19.84 -1.50
CA ALA A 206 -16.62 -19.97 -2.94
C ALA A 206 -17.22 -18.71 -3.59
N MET A 207 -18.04 -17.95 -2.85
CA MET A 207 -18.56 -16.66 -3.30
C MET A 207 -17.48 -15.56 -3.25
N VAL A 208 -16.63 -15.56 -2.23
CA VAL A 208 -15.49 -14.64 -2.13
C VAL A 208 -14.56 -14.80 -3.33
N GLU A 209 -14.28 -16.04 -3.75
CA GLU A 209 -13.48 -16.31 -4.95
C GLU A 209 -14.10 -15.68 -6.20
N LYS A 210 -15.39 -15.94 -6.47
CA LYS A 210 -16.08 -15.39 -7.65
C LYS A 210 -16.13 -13.86 -7.66
N VAL A 211 -16.41 -13.25 -6.51
CA VAL A 211 -16.44 -11.78 -6.38
C VAL A 211 -15.04 -11.21 -6.60
N THR A 212 -14.00 -11.87 -6.08
CA THR A 212 -12.61 -11.43 -6.26
C THR A 212 -12.19 -11.53 -7.73
N THR A 213 -12.51 -12.63 -8.41
CA THR A 213 -12.23 -12.81 -9.84
C THR A 213 -12.94 -11.73 -10.67
N ALA A 214 -14.23 -11.50 -10.43
CA ALA A 214 -14.98 -10.46 -11.13
C ALA A 214 -14.40 -9.06 -10.86
N PHE A 215 -13.95 -8.79 -9.63
CA PHE A 215 -13.27 -7.52 -9.31
C PHE A 215 -11.97 -7.36 -10.10
N LEU A 216 -11.13 -8.39 -10.17
CA LEU A 216 -9.91 -8.38 -10.98
C LEU A 216 -10.23 -8.17 -12.47
N ASP A 217 -11.23 -8.86 -13.02
CA ASP A 217 -11.65 -8.69 -14.42
C ASP A 217 -12.10 -7.25 -14.71
N VAL A 218 -12.82 -6.62 -13.79
CA VAL A 218 -13.25 -5.23 -13.91
C VAL A 218 -12.04 -4.27 -13.91
N LEU A 219 -10.99 -4.53 -13.12
CA LEU A 219 -9.77 -3.71 -13.13
C LEU A 219 -9.06 -3.71 -14.49
N TYR A 220 -9.26 -4.75 -15.31
CA TYR A 220 -8.70 -4.86 -16.66
C TYR A 220 -9.69 -4.50 -17.77
N LYS A 221 -10.92 -4.09 -17.43
CA LYS A 221 -11.91 -3.69 -18.44
C LYS A 221 -11.52 -2.35 -19.05
N ALA A 222 -11.09 -2.36 -20.30
CA ALA A 222 -10.94 -1.15 -21.09
C ALA A 222 -12.33 -0.59 -21.46
N GLU A 223 -12.53 0.73 -21.31
CA GLU A 223 -13.75 1.38 -21.79
C GLU A 223 -13.75 1.40 -23.33
N GLU A 224 -14.78 0.81 -23.93
CA GLU A 224 -15.03 0.96 -25.36
C GLU A 224 -15.67 2.33 -25.60
N GLN A 225 -14.95 3.24 -26.28
CA GLN A 225 -15.45 4.59 -26.59
C GLN A 225 -16.64 4.51 -27.55
N THR A 226 -17.84 4.46 -27.00
CA THR A 226 -19.09 4.50 -27.76
C THR A 226 -19.55 5.95 -27.96
N GLY A 227 -19.31 6.50 -29.17
CA GLY A 227 -20.10 7.61 -29.71
C GLY A 227 -19.35 8.76 -30.39
N ARG A 228 -19.15 8.66 -31.71
CA ARG A 228 -19.26 9.83 -32.62
C ARG A 228 -20.06 9.44 -33.86
N SER A 229 -21.36 9.72 -33.81
CA SER A 229 -22.27 9.59 -34.94
C SER A 229 -22.04 10.72 -35.94
N SER A 230 -21.61 10.39 -37.17
CA SER A 230 -21.95 11.16 -38.37
C SER A 230 -21.78 10.31 -39.64
N ALA A 231 -22.90 10.13 -40.33
CA ALA A 231 -23.18 9.66 -41.69
C ALA A 231 -22.02 9.40 -42.68
N GLY A 232 -22.14 8.31 -43.46
CA GLY A 232 -21.67 8.25 -44.85
C GLY A 232 -20.87 7.02 -45.32
N SER A 233 -21.58 6.02 -45.85
CA SER A 233 -21.22 5.06 -46.92
C SER A 233 -20.00 4.09 -46.85
N SER A 234 -20.34 2.82 -47.10
CA SER A 234 -19.61 1.66 -47.68
C SER A 234 -18.54 0.89 -46.87
N SER A 235 -18.82 -0.41 -46.72
CA SER A 235 -18.13 -1.54 -46.05
C SER A 235 -16.75 -1.94 -46.65
N PRO A 236 -16.09 -3.03 -46.16
CA PRO A 236 -15.57 -3.30 -44.82
C PRO A 236 -14.05 -3.69 -44.86
N VAL A 237 -13.48 -4.01 -43.69
CA VAL A 237 -12.16 -4.64 -43.42
C VAL A 237 -11.06 -3.68 -42.94
N GLY A 238 -10.62 -3.90 -41.69
CA GLY A 238 -9.34 -3.42 -41.17
C GLY A 238 -9.42 -2.98 -39.71
N ASP A 239 -9.14 -3.90 -38.78
CA ASP A 239 -8.96 -3.64 -37.35
C ASP A 239 -7.98 -2.49 -37.12
N GLY A 240 -8.44 -1.43 -36.46
CA GLY A 240 -7.66 -0.26 -36.13
C GLY A 240 -8.12 0.31 -34.80
N VAL A 241 -7.71 -0.32 -33.69
CA VAL A 241 -7.78 0.30 -32.37
C VAL A 241 -6.93 1.57 -32.42
N LYS A 242 -7.57 2.73 -32.38
CA LYS A 242 -6.87 4.02 -32.31
C LYS A 242 -6.35 4.20 -30.89
N TYR A 243 -5.05 3.99 -30.70
CA TYR A 243 -4.33 4.37 -29.49
C TYR A 243 -4.36 5.89 -29.34
N THR A 244 -4.88 6.39 -28.21
CA THR A 244 -4.58 7.74 -27.73
C THR A 244 -3.06 7.83 -27.53
N LYS A 245 -2.40 8.71 -28.29
CA LYS A 245 -0.94 8.85 -28.26
C LYS A 245 -0.49 9.25 -26.84
N SER A 246 0.45 8.49 -26.27
CA SER A 246 1.16 8.74 -24.98
C SER A 246 1.51 10.20 -24.73
N THR A 247 1.80 10.94 -25.80
CA THR A 247 2.14 12.38 -25.78
C THR A 247 1.08 13.27 -25.13
N GLU A 248 -0.21 12.90 -25.16
CA GLU A 248 -1.27 13.75 -24.63
C GLU A 248 -1.38 13.63 -23.10
N LEU A 249 -1.20 12.42 -22.57
CA LEU A 249 -1.13 12.14 -21.12
C LEU A 249 0.16 12.70 -20.50
N GLU A 250 1.29 12.63 -21.21
CA GLU A 250 2.54 13.28 -20.80
C GLU A 250 2.38 14.80 -20.70
N SER A 251 1.65 15.42 -21.64
CA SER A 251 1.41 16.88 -21.61
C SER A 251 0.54 17.31 -20.42
N ILE A 252 -0.42 16.47 -20.02
CA ILE A 252 -1.29 16.71 -18.85
C ILE A 252 -0.48 16.55 -17.55
N GLY A 253 0.34 15.50 -17.47
CA GLY A 253 1.25 15.27 -16.34
C GLY A 253 2.27 16.39 -16.16
N GLN A 254 2.89 16.86 -17.25
CA GLN A 254 3.85 17.98 -17.20
C GLN A 254 3.19 19.31 -16.83
N LYS A 255 1.96 19.58 -17.29
CA LYS A 255 1.22 20.79 -16.91
C LYS A 255 0.86 20.77 -15.42
N HIS A 256 0.49 19.62 -14.87
CA HIS A 256 0.19 19.49 -13.44
C HIS A 256 1.44 19.56 -12.54
N TRP A 257 2.61 19.12 -13.04
CA TRP A 257 3.90 19.24 -12.34
C TRP A 257 4.39 20.70 -12.30
N LYS A 258 4.27 21.43 -13.42
CA LYS A 258 4.68 22.84 -13.50
C LYS A 258 3.80 23.78 -12.67
N SER A 259 2.51 23.49 -12.54
CA SER A 259 1.60 24.32 -11.70
C SER A 259 1.88 24.22 -10.20
N ARG A 260 2.68 23.22 -9.77
CA ARG A 260 3.11 23.02 -8.38
C ARG A 260 4.56 23.46 -8.12
N GLY A 261 5.18 24.20 -9.04
CA GLY A 261 6.53 24.75 -8.87
C GLY A 261 7.67 23.74 -9.06
N GLY A 262 7.39 22.56 -9.63
CA GLY A 262 8.43 21.57 -9.94
C GLY A 262 9.29 21.99 -11.13
N SER A 263 10.62 22.01 -10.96
CA SER A 263 11.55 22.20 -12.08
C SER A 263 11.62 20.94 -12.96
N SER A 264 11.83 21.13 -14.26
CA SER A 264 11.92 20.05 -15.25
C SER A 264 13.22 19.26 -15.09
N PHE A 265 13.11 17.99 -14.72
CA PHE A 265 14.15 16.97 -14.95
C PHE A 265 13.58 16.01 -16.00
N PHE A 266 14.39 15.62 -16.98
CA PHE A 266 14.08 14.89 -18.23
C PHE A 266 13.76 15.78 -19.45
N SER A 267 14.83 16.13 -20.18
CA SER A 267 14.79 16.24 -21.64
C SER A 267 15.38 14.93 -22.18
N ALA A 268 14.55 14.09 -22.77
CA ALA A 268 15.00 12.87 -23.45
C ALA A 268 15.65 13.25 -24.80
N SER A 269 16.83 12.70 -25.06
CA SER A 269 17.37 12.46 -26.42
C SER A 269 17.11 11.01 -26.79
#